data_AF-A0AAG2TCD0-F1
#
_entry.id   AF-A0AAG2TCD0-F1
#
_cell.length_a   1.000
_cell.length_b   1.000
_cell.length_c   1.000
_cell.angle_alpha   90.00
_cell.angle_beta   90.00
_cell.angle_gamma   90.00
#
_symmetry.space_group_name_H-M   'P 1'
#
loop_
_entity.id
_entity.type
_entity.pdbx_description
1 polymer ?
#
loop_
_entity_poly.entity_id
_entity_poly.type
_entity_poly.pdbx_seq_one_letter_code
_entity_poly.pdbx_strand_id
1 'polypeptide(L)'
;WVEARGGAQHPTMRRTAPLHRGTWSKMSIILRARYLASVPASQCVPFLISLGKSWLDSLVLDSHKKTSVLRKVQQCLDDSIADEYTVDIMGNLLCHLPAAIIDRGISPRAWATALHGLRDCPDLNPEQKAAVRLKLLGQYGLPQHWTAETTKDLGPFLVLFSGDELSSIATKFPEILLQAASKMARTLPTKEFLWAVFQSVRNSSDKIPSYDPMPGCHGVVAPSSDDIFKLAEANACWALEDLRCMEEDTFIRTVELLGAVQGFSRPQLMTLKEKAIQVWDMPSYWREHHIVSLGRIALALNESELEQLDLSSIDTVASLSWQTEWTPGQAESILQGYLDDSGYSIQDLKSFHLVGLGATLCAINITEIPLIKISEFRVVVARIGTLLCSTHVLAEFKRKAEVVFGDPTEWTSSVLQELGTIAAGLTKAELRMLDKDLMPYFQPSAIKCLPDEIFKELSAEQIASLGPENAAAVTHAQRRRLSPLQLQSLQQALDGAKTHSWQDAPASAGPTRTSSSRSPAGALQSWGLWLGCPLLVLMAKLLW
;
A
#
# COMPACT_ATOMS: atom_id res chain seq x y z
N TRP A 1 41.10 -3.56 10.52
CA TRP A 1 41.84 -2.36 10.95
C TRP A 1 41.56 -2.14 12.42
N VAL A 2 42.64 -1.90 13.16
CA VAL A 2 42.81 -1.94 14.64
C VAL A 2 42.94 -3.37 15.22
N GLU A 3 44.21 -3.71 15.41
CA GLU A 3 44.79 -4.90 16.04
C GLU A 3 44.96 -4.63 17.55
N ALA A 4 44.62 -5.58 18.41
CA ALA A 4 45.12 -5.62 19.79
C ALA A 4 45.39 -7.08 20.17
N ARG A 5 46.68 -7.39 20.35
CA ARG A 5 47.26 -8.68 20.76
C ARG A 5 47.06 -8.91 22.25
N GLY A 6 46.96 -10.17 22.68
CA GLY A 6 47.16 -10.55 24.08
C GLY A 6 46.72 -11.97 24.38
N GLY A 7 47.69 -12.88 24.57
CA GLY A 7 47.48 -14.33 24.67
C GLY A 7 46.82 -14.84 25.97
N ALA A 8 46.64 -16.17 25.97
CA ALA A 8 46.56 -17.12 27.09
C ALA A 8 45.26 -17.97 27.20
N GLN A 9 45.36 -19.17 26.60
CA GLN A 9 44.89 -20.50 27.02
C GLN A 9 43.81 -20.62 28.11
N HIS A 10 42.66 -21.24 27.77
CA HIS A 10 42.03 -22.37 28.49
C HIS A 10 40.82 -22.95 27.68
N PRO A 11 40.42 -24.22 27.87
CA PRO A 11 39.64 -24.99 26.90
C PRO A 11 38.14 -24.65 26.94
N THR A 12 37.56 -24.48 25.76
CA THR A 12 36.16 -24.06 25.53
C THR A 12 35.16 -25.18 25.81
N MET A 13 34.43 -25.04 26.91
CA MET A 13 33.05 -25.53 27.02
C MET A 13 32.24 -25.04 25.82
N ARG A 14 31.50 -25.93 25.16
CA ARG A 14 30.51 -25.61 24.12
C ARG A 14 29.45 -24.64 24.69
N ARG A 15 29.64 -23.34 24.47
CA ARG A 15 28.58 -22.33 24.60
C ARG A 15 27.90 -22.15 23.26
N THR A 16 26.62 -22.49 23.21
CA THR A 16 25.68 -22.05 22.18
C THR A 16 25.75 -20.53 22.02
N ALA A 17 26.13 -20.05 20.84
CA ALA A 17 26.19 -18.63 20.52
C ALA A 17 24.78 -18.01 20.57
N PRO A 18 24.60 -16.80 21.12
CA PRO A 18 23.31 -16.12 21.10
C PRO A 18 23.02 -15.64 19.68
N LEU A 19 21.86 -16.01 19.12
CA LEU A 19 21.38 -15.45 17.86
C LEU A 19 21.22 -13.93 18.01
N HIS A 20 21.95 -13.17 17.20
CA HIS A 20 21.88 -11.70 17.16
C HIS A 20 20.46 -11.18 16.85
N ARG A 21 20.14 -10.00 17.39
CA ARG A 21 18.81 -9.35 17.38
C ARG A 21 18.19 -9.11 15.99
N GLY A 22 18.98 -9.05 14.93
CA GLY A 22 18.50 -8.84 13.56
C GLY A 22 18.11 -10.11 12.81
N THR A 23 18.51 -11.28 13.30
CA THR A 23 18.29 -12.54 12.59
C THR A 23 16.86 -13.00 12.70
N TRP A 24 16.19 -12.83 13.85
CA TRP A 24 14.82 -13.32 14.07
C TRP A 24 13.76 -12.67 13.19
N SER A 25 13.85 -11.37 12.93
CA SER A 25 12.89 -10.66 12.06
C SER A 25 13.01 -11.13 10.61
N LYS A 26 14.23 -11.38 10.12
CA LYS A 26 14.44 -12.05 8.82
C LYS A 26 14.04 -13.52 8.86
N MET A 27 14.24 -14.19 9.99
CA MET A 27 13.93 -15.62 10.13
C MET A 27 12.42 -15.87 10.16
N SER A 28 11.59 -14.99 10.73
CA SER A 28 10.13 -15.17 10.75
C SER A 28 9.50 -15.08 9.35
N ILE A 29 10.06 -14.23 8.47
CA ILE A 29 9.69 -14.16 7.04
C ILE A 29 10.00 -15.50 6.35
N ILE A 30 11.09 -16.18 6.75
CA ILE A 30 11.61 -17.40 6.09
C ILE A 30 11.11 -18.69 6.76
N LEU A 31 10.66 -18.64 8.02
CA LEU A 31 10.25 -19.80 8.79
C LEU A 31 8.91 -20.33 8.26
N ARG A 32 8.92 -21.59 7.79
CA ARG A 32 7.70 -22.32 7.43
C ARG A 32 6.73 -22.30 8.61
N ALA A 33 5.43 -22.24 8.32
CA ALA A 33 4.37 -22.25 9.34
C ALA A 33 4.53 -23.38 10.37
N ARG A 34 5.01 -24.56 9.94
CA ARG A 34 5.31 -25.70 10.81
C ARG A 34 6.36 -25.43 11.89
N TYR A 35 7.37 -24.59 11.62
CA TYR A 35 8.39 -24.26 12.61
C TYR A 35 7.89 -23.23 13.62
N LEU A 36 6.97 -22.35 13.22
CA LEU A 36 6.33 -21.40 14.15
C LEU A 36 5.58 -22.15 15.26
N ALA A 37 4.87 -23.23 14.92
CA ALA A 37 4.21 -24.08 15.90
C ALA A 37 5.20 -24.69 16.92
N SER A 38 6.44 -24.96 16.49
CA SER A 38 7.49 -25.58 17.33
C SER A 38 8.31 -24.62 18.19
N VAL A 39 8.06 -23.30 18.15
CA VAL A 39 8.83 -22.34 18.97
C VAL A 39 8.61 -22.66 20.46
N PRO A 40 9.68 -22.99 21.23
CA PRO A 40 9.56 -23.31 22.65
C PRO A 40 9.07 -22.12 23.47
N ALA A 41 8.40 -22.37 24.59
CA ALA A 41 7.92 -21.31 25.49
C ALA A 41 9.04 -20.36 25.94
N SER A 42 10.27 -20.88 26.13
CA SER A 42 11.45 -20.07 26.49
C SER A 42 11.86 -19.04 25.43
N GLN A 43 11.38 -19.18 24.19
CA GLN A 43 11.66 -18.27 23.09
C GLN A 43 10.49 -17.32 22.77
N CYS A 44 9.38 -17.40 23.51
CA CYS A 44 8.21 -16.56 23.27
C CYS A 44 8.52 -15.07 23.38
N VAL A 45 9.19 -14.62 24.44
CA VAL A 45 9.50 -13.19 24.63
C VAL A 45 10.41 -12.66 23.51
N PRO A 46 11.57 -13.28 23.18
CA PRO A 46 12.37 -12.86 22.02
C PRO A 46 11.61 -12.86 20.70
N PHE A 47 10.75 -13.87 20.48
CA PHE A 47 9.93 -14.00 19.28
C PHE A 47 8.92 -12.85 19.15
N LEU A 48 8.18 -12.54 20.22
CA LEU A 48 7.22 -11.44 20.26
C LEU A 48 7.91 -10.09 20.04
N ILE A 49 9.01 -9.81 20.75
CA ILE A 49 9.79 -8.57 20.57
C ILE A 49 10.27 -8.41 19.13
N SER A 50 10.70 -9.51 18.49
CA SER A 50 11.20 -9.45 17.12
C SER A 50 10.10 -9.17 16.10
N LEU A 51 8.89 -9.68 16.34
CA LEU A 51 7.74 -9.46 15.46
C LEU A 51 7.06 -8.11 15.71
N GLY A 52 6.95 -7.68 16.98
CA GLY A 52 6.34 -6.42 17.40
C GLY A 52 7.02 -5.17 16.86
N LYS A 53 8.29 -5.27 16.46
CA LYS A 53 9.04 -4.15 15.83
C LYS A 53 8.70 -3.92 14.35
N SER A 54 7.83 -4.74 13.79
CA SER A 54 7.55 -4.79 12.36
C SER A 54 6.06 -4.92 12.12
N TRP A 55 5.56 -4.34 11.03
CA TRP A 55 4.18 -4.52 10.60
C TRP A 55 4.02 -5.90 9.98
N LEU A 56 3.14 -6.74 10.54
CA LEU A 56 3.03 -8.13 10.11
C LEU A 56 2.59 -8.23 8.64
N ASP A 57 1.78 -7.28 8.17
CA ASP A 57 1.36 -7.18 6.77
C ASP A 57 2.51 -6.94 5.80
N SER A 58 3.57 -6.24 6.24
CA SER A 58 4.78 -6.05 5.43
C SER A 58 5.72 -7.26 5.46
N LEU A 59 5.57 -8.16 6.43
CA LEU A 59 6.43 -9.33 6.60
C LEU A 59 5.82 -10.62 6.05
N VAL A 60 4.51 -10.77 6.18
CA VAL A 60 3.77 -12.01 5.90
C VAL A 60 2.55 -11.68 5.07
N LEU A 61 2.74 -11.69 3.76
CA LEU A 61 1.70 -11.39 2.79
C LEU A 61 0.74 -12.57 2.58
N ASP A 62 1.17 -13.79 2.92
CA ASP A 62 0.30 -14.97 2.91
C ASP A 62 -0.66 -14.98 4.11
N SER A 63 -1.96 -14.96 3.83
CA SER A 63 -3.01 -14.95 4.86
C SER A 63 -2.94 -16.16 5.79
N HIS A 64 -2.66 -17.36 5.28
CA HIS A 64 -2.62 -18.59 6.08
C HIS A 64 -1.41 -18.64 7.03
N LYS A 65 -0.25 -18.20 6.56
CA LYS A 65 0.95 -18.03 7.38
C LYS A 65 0.75 -16.94 8.41
N LYS A 66 0.10 -15.82 8.06
CA LYS A 66 -0.28 -14.76 9.02
C LYS A 66 -1.15 -15.33 10.14
N THR A 67 -2.19 -16.10 9.82
CA THR A 67 -3.01 -16.79 10.84
C THR A 67 -2.19 -17.73 11.73
N SER A 68 -1.21 -18.44 11.15
CA SER A 68 -0.34 -19.35 11.91
C SER A 68 0.61 -18.61 12.85
N VAL A 69 1.18 -17.48 12.41
CA VAL A 69 1.98 -16.58 13.26
C VAL A 69 1.13 -16.06 14.42
N LEU A 70 -0.07 -15.53 14.12
CA LEU A 70 -0.96 -14.98 15.14
C LEU A 70 -1.39 -16.03 16.18
N ARG A 71 -1.69 -17.25 15.75
CA ARG A 71 -1.98 -18.36 16.67
C ARG A 71 -0.81 -18.62 17.63
N LYS A 72 0.44 -18.53 17.16
CA LYS A 72 1.62 -18.69 18.02
C LYS A 72 1.83 -17.51 18.96
N VAL A 73 1.57 -16.29 18.49
CA VAL A 73 1.56 -15.08 19.32
C VAL A 73 0.58 -15.24 20.47
N GLN A 74 -0.66 -15.69 20.19
CA GLN A 74 -1.67 -15.95 21.22
C GLN A 74 -1.21 -17.00 22.25
N GLN A 75 -0.65 -18.12 21.80
CA GLN A 75 -0.08 -19.14 22.68
C GLN A 75 1.04 -18.60 23.57
N CYS A 76 1.85 -17.66 23.07
CA CYS A 76 2.92 -17.04 23.84
C CYS A 76 2.42 -16.02 24.87
N LEU A 77 1.22 -15.47 24.68
CA LEU A 77 0.56 -14.52 25.58
C LEU A 77 -0.37 -15.19 26.60
N ASP A 78 -0.66 -16.48 26.42
CA ASP A 78 -1.73 -17.19 27.15
C ASP A 78 -3.07 -16.40 27.07
N ASP A 79 -3.35 -15.88 25.86
CA ASP A 79 -4.50 -15.02 25.53
C ASP A 79 -4.68 -13.76 26.42
N SER A 80 -3.65 -13.33 27.15
CA SER A 80 -3.73 -12.19 28.07
C SER A 80 -2.59 -11.16 27.90
N ILE A 81 -2.91 -9.89 28.13
CA ILE A 81 -1.96 -8.78 28.19
C ILE A 81 -2.05 -8.19 29.60
N ALA A 82 -1.11 -8.57 30.44
CA ALA A 82 -1.18 -8.35 31.88
C ALA A 82 -0.86 -6.90 32.30
N ASP A 83 0.10 -6.27 31.65
CA ASP A 83 0.66 -4.97 32.02
C ASP A 83 1.24 -4.20 30.83
N GLU A 84 1.70 -2.98 31.11
CA GLU A 84 2.33 -2.07 30.13
C GLU A 84 3.58 -2.69 29.47
N TYR A 85 4.36 -3.48 30.22
CA TYR A 85 5.54 -4.16 29.69
C TYR A 85 5.17 -5.19 28.60
N THR A 86 4.05 -5.89 28.77
CA THR A 86 3.53 -6.82 27.76
C THR A 86 3.06 -6.08 26.51
N VAL A 87 2.47 -4.89 26.66
CA VAL A 87 2.08 -4.01 25.54
C VAL A 87 3.32 -3.56 24.75
N ASP A 88 4.39 -3.17 25.45
CA ASP A 88 5.66 -2.77 24.83
C ASP A 88 6.34 -3.92 24.06
N ILE A 89 6.29 -5.15 24.60
CA ILE A 89 6.76 -6.35 23.90
C ILE A 89 5.99 -6.57 22.60
N MET A 90 4.68 -6.34 22.64
CA MET A 90 3.78 -6.56 21.49
C MET A 90 4.00 -5.53 20.38
N GLY A 91 4.24 -4.26 20.72
CA GLY A 91 4.43 -3.20 19.72
C GLY A 91 3.35 -3.22 18.64
N ASN A 92 3.75 -3.28 17.36
CA ASN A 92 2.83 -3.27 16.21
C ASN A 92 1.95 -4.53 16.12
N LEU A 93 2.27 -5.62 16.84
CA LEU A 93 1.40 -6.81 16.87
C LEU A 93 0.05 -6.52 17.55
N LEU A 94 -0.07 -5.46 18.35
CA LEU A 94 -1.35 -5.01 18.93
C LEU A 94 -2.44 -4.87 17.85
N CYS A 95 -2.08 -4.37 16.67
CA CYS A 95 -2.99 -4.16 15.54
C CYS A 95 -3.53 -5.45 14.93
N HIS A 96 -2.93 -6.60 15.24
CA HIS A 96 -3.32 -7.91 14.72
C HIS A 96 -3.91 -8.83 15.79
N LEU A 97 -4.15 -8.32 17.00
CA LEU A 97 -4.80 -9.09 18.05
C LEU A 97 -6.24 -9.45 17.66
N PRO A 98 -6.68 -10.69 17.87
CA PRO A 98 -8.07 -11.05 17.72
C PRO A 98 -8.97 -10.20 18.62
N ALA A 99 -10.18 -9.89 18.13
CA ALA A 99 -11.16 -9.07 18.83
C ALA A 99 -11.45 -9.56 20.27
N ALA A 100 -11.45 -10.89 20.49
CA ALA A 100 -11.65 -11.48 21.81
C ALA A 100 -10.57 -11.09 22.84
N ILE A 101 -9.30 -10.98 22.41
CA ILE A 101 -8.20 -10.55 23.29
C ILE A 101 -8.31 -9.06 23.58
N ILE A 102 -8.69 -8.24 22.58
CA ILE A 102 -8.91 -6.81 22.79
C ILE A 102 -10.02 -6.60 23.83
N ASP A 103 -11.14 -7.29 23.67
CA ASP A 103 -12.30 -7.23 24.59
C ASP A 103 -11.90 -7.66 26.01
N ARG A 104 -11.40 -8.89 26.18
CA ARG A 104 -11.26 -9.52 27.52
C ARG A 104 -9.83 -9.79 27.98
N GLY A 105 -8.89 -9.90 27.06
CA GLY A 105 -7.52 -10.30 27.34
C GLY A 105 -6.62 -9.17 27.85
N ILE A 106 -6.91 -7.91 27.51
CA ILE A 106 -6.13 -6.77 28.00
C ILE A 106 -6.60 -6.37 29.41
N SER A 107 -5.71 -6.45 30.39
CA SER A 107 -6.00 -6.07 31.77
C SER A 107 -6.30 -4.56 31.92
N PRO A 108 -7.01 -4.14 32.97
CA PRO A 108 -7.21 -2.72 33.25
C PRO A 108 -5.90 -1.92 33.40
N ARG A 109 -4.82 -2.55 33.88
CA ARG A 109 -3.50 -1.91 34.05
C ARG A 109 -2.78 -1.70 32.72
N ALA A 110 -3.01 -2.58 31.75
CA ALA A 110 -2.39 -2.50 30.43
C ALA A 110 -3.18 -1.62 29.45
N TRP A 111 -4.47 -1.39 29.72
CA TRP A 111 -5.39 -0.84 28.73
C TRP A 111 -5.05 0.57 28.24
N ALA A 112 -4.61 1.48 29.12
CA ALA A 112 -4.24 2.85 28.70
C ALA A 112 -3.09 2.85 27.68
N THR A 113 -2.04 2.06 27.95
CA THR A 113 -0.88 1.90 27.04
C THR A 113 -1.29 1.18 25.76
N ALA A 114 -2.13 0.14 25.87
CA ALA A 114 -2.64 -0.58 24.71
C ALA A 114 -3.50 0.31 23.80
N LEU A 115 -4.33 1.19 24.40
CA LEU A 115 -5.15 2.14 23.66
C LEU A 115 -4.26 3.13 22.88
N HIS A 116 -3.16 3.61 23.48
CA HIS A 116 -2.18 4.42 22.75
C HIS A 116 -1.59 3.68 21.55
N GLY A 117 -1.25 2.39 21.70
CA GLY A 117 -0.76 1.58 20.58
C GLY A 117 -1.83 1.33 19.50
N LEU A 118 -3.07 1.06 19.91
CA LEU A 118 -4.19 0.80 19.00
C LEU A 118 -4.58 2.02 18.16
N ARG A 119 -4.31 3.22 18.66
CA ARG A 119 -4.53 4.49 17.96
C ARG A 119 -3.72 4.57 16.66
N ASP A 120 -2.52 4.03 16.65
CA ASP A 120 -1.59 4.10 15.52
C ASP A 120 -1.74 2.91 14.55
N CYS A 121 -2.74 2.05 14.77
CA CYS A 121 -3.02 0.93 13.88
C CYS A 121 -3.65 1.40 12.58
N PRO A 122 -3.05 1.10 11.41
CA PRO A 122 -3.51 1.63 10.13
C PRO A 122 -4.92 1.17 9.76
N ASP A 123 -5.26 -0.11 9.98
CA ASP A 123 -6.55 -0.69 9.60
C ASP A 123 -7.00 -1.81 10.56
N LEU A 124 -7.73 -1.45 11.61
CA LEU A 124 -8.45 -2.45 12.43
C LEU A 124 -9.64 -3.01 11.65
N ASN A 125 -9.83 -4.33 11.69
CA ASN A 125 -10.99 -4.97 11.07
C ASN A 125 -12.30 -4.67 11.85
N PRO A 126 -13.49 -4.94 11.26
CA PRO A 126 -14.78 -4.62 11.91
C PRO A 126 -14.94 -5.24 13.30
N GLU A 127 -14.50 -6.48 13.51
CA GLU A 127 -14.61 -7.17 14.80
C GLU A 127 -13.70 -6.53 15.87
N GLN A 128 -12.46 -6.18 15.49
CA GLN A 128 -11.52 -5.47 16.35
C GLN A 128 -12.06 -4.08 16.71
N LYS A 129 -12.58 -3.33 15.73
CA LYS A 129 -13.22 -2.03 15.94
C LYS A 129 -14.36 -2.11 16.95
N ALA A 130 -15.22 -3.13 16.83
CA ALA A 130 -16.30 -3.38 17.78
C ALA A 130 -15.79 -3.69 19.19
N ALA A 131 -14.74 -4.51 19.32
CA ALA A 131 -14.12 -4.82 20.62
C ALA A 131 -13.49 -3.58 21.29
N VAL A 132 -12.79 -2.74 20.54
CA VAL A 132 -12.25 -1.46 21.06
C VAL A 132 -13.38 -0.55 21.54
N ARG A 133 -14.43 -0.37 20.73
CA ARG A 133 -15.60 0.44 21.11
C ARG A 133 -16.26 -0.06 22.39
N LEU A 134 -16.51 -1.38 22.50
CA LEU A 134 -17.10 -1.98 23.70
C LEU A 134 -16.26 -1.70 24.96
N LYS A 135 -14.94 -1.79 24.84
CA LYS A 135 -14.03 -1.54 25.96
C LYS A 135 -13.98 -0.07 26.36
N LEU A 136 -14.00 0.84 25.39
CA LEU A 136 -14.11 2.28 25.61
C LEU A 136 -15.42 2.63 26.35
N LEU A 137 -16.55 2.06 25.89
CA LEU A 137 -17.85 2.25 26.55
C LEU A 137 -17.86 1.67 27.98
N GLY A 138 -17.20 0.53 28.19
CA GLY A 138 -17.07 -0.07 29.52
C GLY A 138 -16.26 0.79 30.50
N GLN A 139 -15.22 1.49 30.02
CA GLN A 139 -14.36 2.32 30.87
C GLN A 139 -14.90 3.74 31.08
N TYR A 140 -15.38 4.39 30.03
CA TYR A 140 -15.77 5.81 30.05
C TYR A 140 -17.28 6.02 30.07
N GLY A 141 -18.08 4.96 29.95
CA GLY A 141 -19.53 5.04 29.83
C GLY A 141 -20.00 5.55 28.46
N LEU A 142 -21.28 5.90 28.38
CA LEU A 142 -21.88 6.43 27.15
C LEU A 142 -21.37 7.84 26.81
N PRO A 143 -21.17 8.19 25.53
CA PRO A 143 -20.62 9.49 25.12
C PRO A 143 -21.36 10.74 25.63
N GLN A 144 -22.66 10.62 25.91
CA GLN A 144 -23.46 11.70 26.51
C GLN A 144 -22.87 12.22 27.83
N HIS A 145 -22.20 11.34 28.60
CA HIS A 145 -21.65 11.64 29.92
C HIS A 145 -20.17 12.04 29.91
N TRP A 146 -19.50 12.00 28.76
CA TRP A 146 -18.07 12.32 28.67
C TRP A 146 -17.78 13.80 28.93
N THR A 147 -16.58 14.09 29.44
CA THR A 147 -16.06 15.46 29.53
C THR A 147 -15.37 15.87 28.23
N ALA A 148 -15.02 17.15 28.11
CA ALA A 148 -14.26 17.66 26.98
C ALA A 148 -12.88 16.97 26.88
N GLU A 149 -12.22 16.74 28.02
CA GLU A 149 -10.92 16.07 28.11
C GLU A 149 -11.03 14.62 27.62
N THR A 150 -12.01 13.86 28.12
CA THR A 150 -12.23 12.46 27.67
C THR A 150 -12.49 12.40 26.17
N THR A 151 -13.34 13.29 25.65
CA THR A 151 -13.67 13.32 24.21
C THR A 151 -12.44 13.65 23.37
N LYS A 152 -11.58 14.56 23.85
CA LYS A 152 -10.34 14.95 23.18
C LYS A 152 -9.33 13.80 23.16
N ASP A 153 -9.17 13.09 24.26
CA ASP A 153 -8.27 11.93 24.37
C ASP A 153 -8.72 10.78 23.48
N LEU A 154 -10.04 10.59 23.34
CA LEU A 154 -10.65 9.58 22.48
C LEU A 154 -10.86 10.02 21.02
N GLY A 155 -10.43 11.23 20.65
CA GLY A 155 -10.61 11.81 19.31
C GLY A 155 -10.34 10.84 18.14
N PRO A 156 -9.18 10.14 18.10
CA PRO A 156 -8.88 9.17 17.05
C PRO A 156 -9.83 7.97 16.97
N PHE A 157 -10.55 7.66 18.05
CA PHE A 157 -11.48 6.53 18.14
C PHE A 157 -12.93 6.93 17.91
N LEU A 158 -13.24 8.23 17.75
CA LEU A 158 -14.62 8.68 17.52
C LEU A 158 -15.26 8.01 16.30
N VAL A 159 -14.47 7.66 15.28
CA VAL A 159 -14.94 6.94 14.08
C VAL A 159 -15.56 5.57 14.38
N LEU A 160 -15.32 5.01 15.58
CA LEU A 160 -15.85 3.70 15.99
C LEU A 160 -17.29 3.75 16.52
N PHE A 161 -17.82 4.94 16.84
CA PHE A 161 -19.11 5.11 17.50
C PHE A 161 -20.27 5.14 16.50
N SER A 162 -21.49 4.83 16.96
CA SER A 162 -22.68 4.89 16.12
C SER A 162 -23.12 6.33 15.84
N GLY A 163 -24.01 6.53 14.86
CA GLY A 163 -24.56 7.85 14.53
C GLY A 163 -25.20 8.56 15.73
N ASP A 164 -25.98 7.86 16.55
CA ASP A 164 -26.64 8.44 17.73
C ASP A 164 -25.63 8.89 18.81
N GLU A 165 -24.60 8.08 19.01
CA GLU A 165 -23.50 8.38 19.94
C GLU A 165 -22.71 9.61 19.48
N LEU A 166 -22.38 9.65 18.18
CA LEU A 166 -21.67 10.77 17.57
C LEU A 166 -22.50 12.05 17.54
N SER A 167 -23.82 11.96 17.34
CA SER A 167 -24.72 13.12 17.40
C SER A 167 -24.70 13.80 18.78
N SER A 168 -24.61 13.00 19.84
CA SER A 168 -24.46 13.50 21.22
C SER A 168 -23.14 14.25 21.40
N ILE A 169 -22.04 13.74 20.81
CA ILE A 169 -20.73 14.39 20.83
C ILE A 169 -20.73 15.66 19.99
N ALA A 170 -21.28 15.63 18.78
CA ALA A 170 -21.39 16.77 17.88
C ALA A 170 -22.12 17.95 18.53
N THR A 171 -23.18 17.66 19.29
CA THR A 171 -23.96 18.67 20.01
C THR A 171 -23.18 19.29 21.18
N LYS A 172 -22.41 18.48 21.91
CA LYS A 172 -21.74 18.91 23.16
C LYS A 172 -20.34 19.50 22.91
N PHE A 173 -19.61 18.95 21.96
CA PHE A 173 -18.19 19.24 21.70
C PHE A 173 -17.89 19.35 20.18
N PRO A 174 -18.55 20.27 19.46
CA PRO A 174 -18.42 20.40 18.01
C PRO A 174 -16.96 20.62 17.55
N GLU A 175 -16.21 21.48 18.24
CA GLU A 175 -14.81 21.79 17.93
C GLU A 175 -13.88 20.57 18.08
N ILE A 176 -14.14 19.70 19.05
CA ILE A 176 -13.33 18.48 19.26
C ILE A 176 -13.59 17.50 18.12
N LEU A 177 -14.84 17.38 17.68
CA LEU A 177 -15.22 16.52 16.56
C LEU A 177 -14.56 17.01 15.25
N LEU A 178 -14.57 18.32 14.99
CA LEU A 178 -13.89 18.93 13.84
C LEU A 178 -12.36 18.73 13.89
N GLN A 179 -11.76 18.90 15.07
CA GLN A 179 -10.32 18.65 15.26
C GLN A 179 -9.97 17.16 15.08
N ALA A 180 -10.86 16.24 15.44
CA ALA A 180 -10.67 14.82 15.19
C ALA A 180 -10.74 14.51 13.69
N ALA A 181 -11.73 15.06 12.99
CA ALA A 181 -11.88 14.89 11.55
C ALA A 181 -10.67 15.39 10.75
N SER A 182 -10.13 16.58 11.09
CA SER A 182 -8.95 17.15 10.40
C SER A 182 -7.67 16.32 10.58
N LYS A 183 -7.58 15.52 11.65
CA LYS A 183 -6.44 14.63 11.91
C LYS A 183 -6.55 13.27 11.20
N MET A 184 -7.73 12.90 10.70
CA MET A 184 -8.01 11.59 10.08
C MET A 184 -7.64 11.50 8.58
N ALA A 185 -6.83 12.42 8.05
CA ALA A 185 -6.54 12.56 6.62
C ALA A 185 -5.97 11.32 5.88
N ARG A 186 -5.64 10.23 6.58
CA ARG A 186 -5.04 9.02 5.98
C ARG A 186 -6.03 7.92 5.62
N THR A 187 -7.21 7.92 6.21
CA THR A 187 -8.22 6.88 5.99
C THR A 187 -9.58 7.52 5.83
N LEU A 188 -10.37 7.10 4.84
CA LEU A 188 -11.71 7.60 4.65
C LEU A 188 -12.57 7.27 5.88
N PRO A 189 -13.06 8.26 6.65
CA PRO A 189 -13.86 7.99 7.84
C PRO A 189 -15.20 7.32 7.50
N THR A 190 -15.84 6.72 8.49
CA THR A 190 -17.17 6.10 8.33
C THR A 190 -18.22 7.16 7.94
N LYS A 191 -19.26 6.73 7.22
CA LYS A 191 -20.35 7.62 6.79
C LYS A 191 -21.03 8.27 7.99
N GLU A 192 -21.19 7.54 9.09
CA GLU A 192 -21.78 8.02 10.34
C GLU A 192 -20.93 9.13 10.97
N PHE A 193 -19.61 8.99 10.97
CA PHE A 193 -18.69 10.01 11.46
C PHE A 193 -18.71 11.28 10.61
N LEU A 194 -18.63 11.13 9.28
CA LEU A 194 -18.73 12.27 8.36
C LEU A 194 -20.07 12.99 8.51
N TRP A 195 -21.17 12.25 8.69
CA TRP A 195 -22.49 12.83 8.91
C TRP A 195 -22.58 13.61 10.23
N ALA A 196 -21.96 13.12 11.30
CA ALA A 196 -21.93 13.85 12.57
C ALA A 196 -21.11 15.15 12.48
N VAL A 197 -19.96 15.12 11.78
CA VAL A 197 -19.17 16.31 11.46
C VAL A 197 -20.02 17.30 10.64
N PHE A 198 -20.73 16.79 9.63
CA PHE A 198 -21.61 17.59 8.79
C PHE A 198 -22.70 18.30 9.58
N GLN A 199 -23.44 17.57 10.41
CA GLN A 199 -24.46 18.15 11.28
C GLN A 199 -23.88 19.16 12.27
N SER A 200 -22.69 18.90 12.82
CA SER A 200 -22.00 19.81 13.73
C SER A 200 -21.77 21.19 13.11
N VAL A 201 -21.29 21.24 11.87
CA VAL A 201 -21.05 22.50 11.13
C VAL A 201 -22.37 23.16 10.77
N ARG A 202 -23.34 22.39 10.25
CA ARG A 202 -24.65 22.93 9.84
C ARG A 202 -25.49 23.47 10.99
N ASN A 203 -25.29 22.96 12.20
CA ASN A 203 -25.97 23.46 13.39
C ASN A 203 -25.34 24.74 13.95
N SER A 204 -24.04 24.97 13.72
CA SER A 204 -23.33 26.18 14.17
C SER A 204 -23.32 27.29 13.11
N SER A 205 -23.58 26.97 11.85
CA SER A 205 -23.65 27.93 10.76
C SER A 205 -24.86 28.86 10.90
N ASP A 206 -24.65 30.16 10.72
CA ASP A 206 -25.72 31.13 10.60
C ASP A 206 -26.49 30.82 9.31
N LYS A 207 -27.71 30.29 9.46
CA LYS A 207 -28.61 29.94 8.35
C LYS A 207 -29.16 31.22 7.72
N ILE A 208 -28.32 31.95 7.02
CA ILE A 208 -28.72 33.13 6.26
C ILE A 208 -29.26 32.59 4.93
N PRO A 209 -30.56 32.76 4.64
CA PRO A 209 -31.10 32.45 3.32
C PRO A 209 -30.37 33.32 2.29
N SER A 210 -30.00 32.75 1.14
CA SER A 210 -29.37 33.50 0.06
C SER A 210 -30.19 34.75 -0.29
N TYR A 211 -29.52 35.89 -0.44
CA TYR A 211 -30.17 37.18 -0.70
C TYR A 211 -30.81 37.26 -2.09
N ASP A 212 -30.39 36.40 -3.02
CA ASP A 212 -30.96 36.30 -4.36
C ASP A 212 -30.95 34.83 -4.81
N PRO A 213 -31.93 34.02 -4.35
CA PRO A 213 -31.93 32.60 -4.63
C PRO A 213 -32.18 32.38 -6.12
N MET A 214 -31.23 31.71 -6.75
CA MET A 214 -31.36 31.17 -8.10
C MET A 214 -32.71 30.47 -8.32
N PRO A 215 -33.31 30.51 -9.52
CA PRO A 215 -34.58 29.83 -9.78
C PRO A 215 -34.53 28.35 -9.34
N GLY A 216 -35.43 27.95 -8.44
CA GLY A 216 -35.47 26.59 -7.87
C GLY A 216 -34.72 26.40 -6.55
N CYS A 217 -34.00 27.41 -6.07
CA CYS A 217 -33.27 27.38 -4.80
C CYS A 217 -34.00 28.05 -3.63
N HIS A 218 -35.29 28.37 -3.82
CA HIS A 218 -36.08 29.03 -2.80
C HIS A 218 -36.25 28.15 -1.56
N GLY A 219 -35.77 28.63 -0.41
CA GLY A 219 -35.82 27.92 0.88
C GLY A 219 -34.72 26.88 1.09
N VAL A 220 -33.82 26.70 0.12
CA VAL A 220 -32.62 25.86 0.27
C VAL A 220 -31.55 26.67 1.00
N VAL A 221 -30.98 26.10 2.07
CA VAL A 221 -29.87 26.73 2.79
C VAL A 221 -28.57 26.33 2.10
N ALA A 222 -28.14 27.15 1.14
CA ALA A 222 -26.95 26.89 0.33
C ALA A 222 -25.68 26.70 1.20
N PRO A 223 -24.70 25.93 0.71
CA PRO A 223 -23.37 25.84 1.32
C PRO A 223 -22.70 27.21 1.34
N SER A 224 -22.16 27.61 2.50
CA SER A 224 -21.27 28.77 2.60
C SER A 224 -19.81 28.34 2.39
N SER A 225 -18.94 29.27 2.02
CA SER A 225 -17.51 28.98 1.93
C SER A 225 -16.97 28.47 3.27
N ASP A 226 -17.39 29.10 4.37
CA ASP A 226 -16.95 28.77 5.74
C ASP A 226 -17.36 27.35 6.16
N ASP A 227 -18.56 26.91 5.77
CA ASP A 227 -19.01 25.53 5.97
C ASP A 227 -18.10 24.56 5.20
N ILE A 228 -17.87 24.82 3.90
CA ILE A 228 -17.08 23.95 3.03
C ILE A 228 -15.64 23.78 3.55
N PHE A 229 -15.01 24.88 4.02
CA PHE A 229 -13.67 24.83 4.62
C PHE A 229 -13.62 23.95 5.88
N LYS A 230 -14.65 24.01 6.74
CA LYS A 230 -14.70 23.23 8.00
C LYS A 230 -15.00 21.74 7.76
N LEU A 231 -15.76 21.43 6.72
CA LEU A 231 -16.26 20.07 6.48
C LEU A 231 -15.19 19.09 5.96
N ALA A 232 -14.17 19.57 5.26
CA ALA A 232 -13.17 18.69 4.61
C ALA A 232 -13.85 17.52 3.86
N GLU A 233 -13.55 16.27 4.22
CA GLU A 233 -14.16 15.08 3.61
C GLU A 233 -15.68 14.94 3.87
N ALA A 234 -16.20 15.58 4.91
CA ALA A 234 -17.64 15.60 5.21
C ALA A 234 -18.45 16.44 4.21
N ASN A 235 -17.80 17.17 3.29
CA ASN A 235 -18.47 17.75 2.12
C ASN A 235 -19.18 16.68 1.28
N ALA A 236 -18.76 15.42 1.34
CA ALA A 236 -19.48 14.30 0.72
C ALA A 236 -20.92 14.12 1.23
N CYS A 237 -21.31 14.75 2.34
CA CYS A 237 -22.66 14.67 2.92
C CYS A 237 -23.67 15.68 2.36
N TRP A 238 -23.25 16.63 1.52
CA TRP A 238 -24.18 17.60 0.93
C TRP A 238 -25.24 16.93 0.05
N ALA A 239 -26.49 17.38 0.16
CA ALA A 239 -27.53 16.98 -0.78
C ALA A 239 -27.26 17.58 -2.18
N LEU A 240 -27.86 16.97 -3.21
CA LEU A 240 -27.69 17.45 -4.59
C LEU A 240 -28.26 18.86 -4.77
N GLU A 241 -29.38 19.14 -4.11
CA GLU A 241 -30.04 20.44 -4.12
C GLU A 241 -29.17 21.52 -3.47
N ASP A 242 -28.51 21.19 -2.35
CA ASP A 242 -27.61 22.12 -1.66
C ASP A 242 -26.42 22.50 -2.56
N LEU A 243 -25.77 21.52 -3.18
CA LEU A 243 -24.63 21.77 -4.09
C LEU A 243 -25.05 22.57 -5.33
N ARG A 244 -26.23 22.28 -5.89
CA ARG A 244 -26.78 23.03 -7.04
C ARG A 244 -27.01 24.50 -6.67
N CYS A 245 -27.52 24.75 -5.47
CA CYS A 245 -27.89 26.08 -4.99
C CYS A 245 -26.74 26.86 -4.36
N MET A 246 -25.52 26.32 -4.36
CA MET A 246 -24.31 27.03 -3.94
C MET A 246 -24.16 28.35 -4.71
N GLU A 247 -23.76 29.42 -4.04
CA GLU A 247 -23.51 30.71 -4.70
C GLU A 247 -22.26 30.65 -5.59
N GLU A 248 -22.22 31.44 -6.66
CA GLU A 248 -21.13 31.41 -7.64
C GLU A 248 -19.78 31.79 -7.00
N ASP A 249 -19.76 32.86 -6.20
CA ASP A 249 -18.59 33.29 -5.43
C ASP A 249 -18.09 32.22 -4.45
N THR A 250 -19.02 31.47 -3.84
CA THR A 250 -18.68 30.35 -2.96
C THR A 250 -18.02 29.22 -3.73
N PHE A 251 -18.57 28.84 -4.88
CA PHE A 251 -17.99 27.83 -5.74
C PHE A 251 -16.58 28.20 -6.18
N ILE A 252 -16.38 29.43 -6.70
CA ILE A 252 -15.05 29.91 -7.14
C ILE A 252 -14.00 29.80 -6.03
N ARG A 253 -14.36 30.16 -4.79
CA ARG A 253 -13.43 30.14 -3.65
C ARG A 253 -13.13 28.74 -3.11
N THR A 254 -13.95 27.74 -3.44
CA THR A 254 -13.92 26.42 -2.79
C THR A 254 -13.80 25.24 -3.74
N VAL A 255 -13.84 25.45 -5.05
CA VAL A 255 -13.80 24.39 -6.07
C VAL A 255 -12.61 23.45 -5.91
N GLU A 256 -11.42 23.95 -5.57
CA GLU A 256 -10.23 23.11 -5.34
C GLU A 256 -10.42 22.15 -4.15
N LEU A 257 -11.04 22.63 -3.07
CA LEU A 257 -11.33 21.81 -1.90
C LEU A 257 -12.41 20.78 -2.20
N LEU A 258 -13.47 21.18 -2.90
CA LEU A 258 -14.53 20.27 -3.35
C LEU A 258 -13.94 19.21 -4.30
N GLY A 259 -13.06 19.59 -5.22
CA GLY A 259 -12.34 18.70 -6.12
C GLY A 259 -11.46 17.67 -5.40
N ALA A 260 -10.98 17.96 -4.19
CA ALA A 260 -10.15 17.05 -3.41
C ALA A 260 -10.95 15.97 -2.62
N VAL A 261 -12.26 16.15 -2.44
CA VAL A 261 -13.11 15.27 -1.63
C VAL A 261 -13.26 13.89 -2.29
N GLN A 262 -12.88 12.84 -1.57
CA GLN A 262 -12.84 11.47 -2.12
C GLN A 262 -14.20 10.76 -2.06
N GLY A 263 -15.07 11.17 -1.14
CA GLY A 263 -16.34 10.52 -0.84
C GLY A 263 -17.49 10.95 -1.75
N PHE A 264 -17.27 11.88 -2.69
CA PHE A 264 -18.33 12.32 -3.58
C PHE A 264 -18.84 11.19 -4.49
N SER A 265 -20.16 11.03 -4.50
CA SER A 265 -20.86 10.14 -5.40
C SER A 265 -20.90 10.68 -6.83
N ARG A 266 -21.13 9.81 -7.82
CA ARG A 266 -21.25 10.24 -9.24
C ARG A 266 -22.31 11.34 -9.44
N PRO A 267 -23.52 11.27 -8.85
CA PRO A 267 -24.49 12.36 -8.97
C PRO A 267 -24.00 13.69 -8.39
N GLN A 268 -23.27 13.69 -7.27
CA GLN A 268 -22.70 14.91 -6.69
C GLN A 268 -21.62 15.51 -7.58
N LEU A 269 -20.72 14.69 -8.14
CA LEU A 269 -19.72 15.16 -9.11
C LEU A 269 -20.37 15.76 -10.37
N MET A 270 -21.45 15.14 -10.88
CA MET A 270 -22.23 15.71 -11.99
C MET A 270 -22.83 17.06 -11.60
N THR A 271 -23.44 17.20 -10.43
CA THR A 271 -23.99 18.49 -9.96
C THR A 271 -22.91 19.56 -9.87
N LEU A 272 -21.72 19.23 -9.35
CA LEU A 272 -20.60 20.16 -9.27
C LEU A 272 -20.03 20.51 -10.64
N LYS A 273 -20.03 19.57 -11.60
CA LYS A 273 -19.67 19.84 -13.01
C LYS A 273 -20.64 20.82 -13.66
N GLU A 274 -21.96 20.62 -13.50
CA GLU A 274 -22.96 21.58 -13.97
C GLU A 274 -22.79 22.94 -13.30
N LYS A 275 -22.40 22.97 -12.02
CA LYS A 275 -22.09 24.22 -11.32
C LYS A 275 -20.86 24.92 -11.91
N ALA A 276 -19.81 24.17 -12.26
CA ALA A 276 -18.64 24.71 -12.95
C ALA A 276 -19.03 25.33 -14.31
N ILE A 277 -19.87 24.64 -15.08
CA ILE A 277 -20.39 25.14 -16.37
C ILE A 277 -21.23 26.42 -16.17
N GLN A 278 -22.04 26.47 -15.12
CA GLN A 278 -22.80 27.67 -14.81
C GLN A 278 -21.88 28.88 -14.52
N VAL A 279 -20.82 28.67 -13.73
CA VAL A 279 -19.95 29.75 -13.21
C VAL A 279 -18.89 30.17 -14.23
N TRP A 280 -18.36 29.24 -15.01
CA TRP A 280 -17.25 29.46 -15.97
C TRP A 280 -17.67 29.34 -17.43
N ASP A 281 -18.97 29.21 -17.70
CA ASP A 281 -19.54 28.93 -19.02
C ASP A 281 -19.11 27.54 -19.55
N MET A 282 -19.29 27.30 -20.85
CA MET A 282 -18.94 26.04 -21.51
C MET A 282 -17.45 25.67 -21.31
N PRO A 283 -17.10 24.37 -21.30
CA PRO A 283 -15.71 23.91 -21.13
C PRO A 283 -14.69 24.57 -22.07
N SER A 284 -15.09 24.98 -23.28
CA SER A 284 -14.26 25.74 -24.22
C SER A 284 -13.78 27.11 -23.73
N TYR A 285 -14.41 27.67 -22.69
CA TYR A 285 -14.01 28.94 -22.08
C TYR A 285 -13.12 28.74 -20.83
N TRP A 286 -12.92 27.49 -20.40
CA TRP A 286 -12.17 27.21 -19.19
C TRP A 286 -10.68 27.40 -19.43
N ARG A 287 -10.02 28.13 -18.52
CA ARG A 287 -8.57 28.33 -18.55
C ARG A 287 -7.88 27.22 -17.77
N GLU A 288 -6.58 27.05 -17.98
CA GLU A 288 -5.75 26.04 -17.29
C GLU A 288 -6.00 25.98 -15.77
N HIS A 289 -6.03 27.13 -15.08
CA HIS A 289 -6.25 27.16 -13.62
C HIS A 289 -7.66 26.71 -13.21
N HIS A 290 -8.68 26.89 -14.06
CA HIS A 290 -10.01 26.32 -13.81
C HIS A 290 -9.95 24.80 -13.88
N ILE A 291 -9.31 24.25 -14.92
CA ILE A 291 -9.18 22.80 -15.15
C ILE A 291 -8.42 22.14 -13.99
N VAL A 292 -7.29 22.71 -13.59
CA VAL A 292 -6.47 22.22 -12.46
C VAL A 292 -7.27 22.22 -11.15
N SER A 293 -8.14 23.21 -10.95
CA SER A 293 -8.93 23.34 -9.71
C SER A 293 -10.09 22.33 -9.59
N LEU A 294 -10.47 21.64 -10.67
CA LEU A 294 -11.62 20.71 -10.65
C LEU A 294 -11.37 19.46 -9.80
N GLY A 295 -10.11 18.98 -9.72
CA GLY A 295 -9.79 17.71 -9.08
C GLY A 295 -10.71 16.57 -9.55
N ARG A 296 -11.36 15.87 -8.62
CA ARG A 296 -12.32 14.79 -8.90
C ARG A 296 -13.58 15.22 -9.64
N ILE A 297 -13.95 16.51 -9.61
CA ILE A 297 -15.10 17.02 -10.39
C ILE A 297 -14.86 16.76 -11.88
N ALA A 298 -13.60 16.79 -12.35
CA ALA A 298 -13.24 16.53 -13.74
C ALA A 298 -13.69 15.13 -14.22
N LEU A 299 -13.76 14.14 -13.34
CA LEU A 299 -14.24 12.79 -13.69
C LEU A 299 -15.68 12.79 -14.23
N ALA A 300 -16.48 13.80 -13.89
CA ALA A 300 -17.85 13.94 -14.36
C ALA A 300 -17.97 14.41 -15.82
N LEU A 301 -16.90 14.99 -16.40
CA LEU A 301 -16.88 15.45 -17.79
C LEU A 301 -16.98 14.27 -18.74
N ASN A 302 -17.83 14.37 -19.76
CA ASN A 302 -17.88 13.36 -20.83
C ASN A 302 -16.77 13.61 -21.88
N GLU A 303 -16.59 12.67 -22.81
CA GLU A 303 -15.57 12.73 -23.87
C GLU A 303 -15.64 14.05 -24.67
N SER A 304 -16.84 14.47 -25.10
CA SER A 304 -17.01 15.72 -25.85
C SER A 304 -16.76 17.00 -25.05
N GLU A 305 -16.95 16.96 -23.72
CA GLU A 305 -16.62 18.08 -22.82
C GLU A 305 -15.11 18.14 -22.56
N LEU A 306 -14.43 16.98 -22.49
CA LEU A 306 -12.97 16.89 -22.34
C LEU A 306 -12.23 17.40 -23.58
N GLU A 307 -12.74 17.08 -24.77
CA GLU A 307 -12.21 17.57 -26.06
C GLU A 307 -12.33 19.08 -26.24
N GLN A 308 -13.14 19.77 -25.44
CA GLN A 308 -13.29 21.22 -25.48
C GLN A 308 -12.32 21.95 -24.54
N LEU A 309 -11.63 21.23 -23.64
CA LEU A 309 -10.70 21.85 -22.69
C LEU A 309 -9.43 22.30 -23.40
N ASP A 310 -8.83 23.41 -22.95
CA ASP A 310 -7.46 23.77 -23.33
C ASP A 310 -6.46 22.85 -22.60
N LEU A 311 -5.99 21.84 -23.31
CA LEU A 311 -5.01 20.87 -22.84
C LEU A 311 -3.62 21.15 -23.42
N SER A 312 -3.30 22.38 -23.84
CA SER A 312 -1.99 22.70 -24.44
C SER A 312 -0.81 22.52 -23.46
N SER A 313 -1.05 22.66 -22.15
CA SER A 313 -0.04 22.52 -21.09
C SER A 313 -0.03 21.12 -20.46
N ILE A 314 1.17 20.54 -20.37
CA ILE A 314 1.37 19.25 -19.69
C ILE A 314 1.05 19.30 -18.19
N ASP A 315 1.20 20.46 -17.54
CA ASP A 315 0.89 20.60 -16.12
C ASP A 315 -0.63 20.49 -15.87
N THR A 316 -1.43 21.04 -16.79
CA THR A 316 -2.90 20.88 -16.79
C THR A 316 -3.26 19.41 -16.93
N VAL A 317 -2.69 18.70 -17.91
CA VAL A 317 -2.95 17.26 -18.11
C VAL A 317 -2.46 16.42 -16.94
N ALA A 318 -1.32 16.78 -16.35
CA ALA A 318 -0.80 16.11 -15.15
C ALA A 318 -1.79 16.20 -13.99
N SER A 319 -2.46 17.35 -13.79
CA SER A 319 -3.50 17.50 -12.76
C SER A 319 -4.70 16.57 -12.98
N LEU A 320 -5.11 16.36 -14.23
CA LEU A 320 -6.17 15.41 -14.59
C LEU A 320 -5.72 13.96 -14.38
N SER A 321 -4.45 13.66 -14.69
CA SER A 321 -3.85 12.32 -14.57
C SER A 321 -3.72 11.83 -13.12
N TRP A 322 -3.86 12.72 -12.12
CA TRP A 322 -3.87 12.33 -10.71
C TRP A 322 -5.12 11.53 -10.33
N GLN A 323 -6.20 11.67 -11.09
CA GLN A 323 -7.38 10.82 -10.95
C GLN A 323 -7.16 9.51 -11.72
N THR A 324 -7.59 8.39 -11.13
CA THR A 324 -7.34 7.05 -11.68
C THR A 324 -8.59 6.40 -12.26
N GLU A 325 -9.75 7.02 -12.06
CA GLU A 325 -11.08 6.50 -12.37
C GLU A 325 -11.61 6.95 -13.75
N TRP A 326 -10.73 7.43 -14.63
CA TRP A 326 -11.08 7.74 -16.01
C TRP A 326 -11.53 6.48 -16.75
N THR A 327 -12.61 6.59 -17.51
CA THR A 327 -12.98 5.55 -18.48
C THR A 327 -11.97 5.53 -19.64
N PRO A 328 -11.84 4.41 -20.37
CA PRO A 328 -10.94 4.34 -21.52
C PRO A 328 -11.17 5.45 -22.56
N GLY A 329 -12.43 5.78 -22.86
CA GLY A 329 -12.78 6.84 -23.82
C GLY A 329 -12.39 8.23 -23.30
N GLN A 330 -12.67 8.54 -22.02
CA GLN A 330 -12.23 9.81 -21.42
C GLN A 330 -10.70 9.94 -21.41
N ALA A 331 -9.97 8.85 -21.08
CA ALA A 331 -8.51 8.85 -21.10
C ALA A 331 -7.96 9.07 -22.51
N GLU A 332 -8.62 8.52 -23.53
CA GLU A 332 -8.32 8.77 -24.95
C GLU A 332 -8.57 10.24 -25.33
N SER A 333 -9.72 10.82 -24.97
CA SER A 333 -10.01 12.25 -25.22
C SER A 333 -8.98 13.17 -24.57
N ILE A 334 -8.52 12.88 -23.34
CA ILE A 334 -7.47 13.69 -22.68
C ILE A 334 -6.13 13.56 -23.42
N LEU A 335 -5.75 12.34 -23.82
CA LEU A 335 -4.49 12.11 -24.53
C LEU A 335 -4.50 12.80 -25.90
N GLN A 336 -5.57 12.61 -26.69
CA GLN A 336 -5.68 13.22 -28.03
C GLN A 336 -5.80 14.73 -27.94
N GLY A 337 -6.62 15.26 -27.02
CA GLY A 337 -6.73 16.70 -26.79
C GLY A 337 -5.40 17.35 -26.44
N TYR A 338 -4.57 16.71 -25.59
CA TYR A 338 -3.20 17.19 -25.32
C TYR A 338 -2.34 17.25 -26.59
N LEU A 339 -2.35 16.19 -27.41
CA LEU A 339 -1.53 16.13 -28.63
C LEU A 339 -1.97 17.19 -29.65
N ASP A 340 -3.27 17.37 -29.82
CA ASP A 340 -3.86 18.33 -30.74
C ASP A 340 -3.58 19.78 -30.29
N ASP A 341 -3.84 20.11 -29.02
CA ASP A 341 -3.69 21.48 -28.49
C ASP A 341 -2.23 21.91 -28.33
N SER A 342 -1.36 20.97 -27.95
CA SER A 342 0.09 21.25 -27.82
C SER A 342 0.83 21.25 -29.16
N GLY A 343 0.21 20.68 -30.20
CA GLY A 343 0.83 20.47 -31.52
C GLY A 343 1.96 19.42 -31.53
N TYR A 344 2.09 18.62 -30.47
CA TYR A 344 3.07 17.54 -30.41
C TYR A 344 2.51 16.25 -31.01
N SER A 345 3.34 15.56 -31.80
CA SER A 345 3.11 14.16 -32.11
C SER A 345 3.76 13.24 -31.06
N ILE A 346 3.36 11.97 -30.98
CA ILE A 346 3.90 10.99 -30.02
C ILE A 346 5.45 10.90 -30.07
N GLN A 347 6.04 11.04 -31.26
CA GLN A 347 7.50 11.04 -31.44
C GLN A 347 8.20 12.30 -30.91
N ASP A 348 7.47 13.40 -30.70
CA ASP A 348 8.01 14.66 -30.18
C ASP A 348 7.98 14.73 -28.65
N LEU A 349 7.19 13.84 -28.02
CA LEU A 349 7.05 13.78 -26.57
C LEU A 349 8.39 13.56 -25.87
N LYS A 350 8.61 14.38 -24.84
CA LYS A 350 9.76 14.32 -23.95
C LYS A 350 9.45 13.51 -22.71
N SER A 351 10.49 13.14 -21.98
CA SER A 351 10.40 12.40 -20.73
C SER A 351 9.36 13.01 -19.77
N PHE A 352 9.35 14.33 -19.58
CA PHE A 352 8.39 14.98 -18.70
C PHE A 352 6.95 14.98 -19.26
N HIS A 353 6.75 14.99 -20.58
CA HIS A 353 5.43 14.78 -21.19
C HIS A 353 4.89 13.39 -20.85
N LEU A 354 5.70 12.34 -21.05
CA LEU A 354 5.29 10.96 -20.75
C LEU A 354 4.95 10.75 -19.27
N VAL A 355 5.68 11.41 -18.36
CA VAL A 355 5.40 11.39 -16.93
C VAL A 355 4.11 12.14 -16.59
N GLY A 356 3.89 13.31 -17.20
CA GLY A 356 2.70 14.14 -16.96
C GLY A 356 1.41 13.54 -17.52
N LEU A 357 1.46 12.80 -18.64
CA LEU A 357 0.32 12.05 -19.14
C LEU A 357 -0.15 10.98 -18.13
N GLY A 358 0.78 10.39 -17.38
CA GLY A 358 0.44 9.46 -16.30
C GLY A 358 -0.45 8.31 -16.79
N ALA A 359 -1.58 8.08 -16.13
CA ALA A 359 -2.51 7.00 -16.48
C ALA A 359 -3.20 7.17 -17.85
N THR A 360 -3.32 8.40 -18.38
CA THR A 360 -3.92 8.62 -19.71
C THR A 360 -3.06 8.06 -20.83
N LEU A 361 -1.75 7.90 -20.59
CA LEU A 361 -0.84 7.21 -21.50
C LEU A 361 -1.28 5.75 -21.76
N CYS A 362 -2.06 5.13 -20.87
CA CYS A 362 -2.61 3.79 -21.11
C CYS A 362 -3.68 3.74 -22.21
N ALA A 363 -4.19 4.90 -22.66
CA ALA A 363 -5.12 5.02 -23.79
C ALA A 363 -4.40 5.26 -25.14
N ILE A 364 -3.05 5.30 -25.15
CA ILE A 364 -2.28 5.44 -26.38
C ILE A 364 -2.62 4.32 -27.37
N ASN A 365 -2.71 4.65 -28.65
CA ASN A 365 -2.86 3.63 -29.67
C ASN A 365 -1.60 2.76 -29.69
N ILE A 366 -1.78 1.44 -29.64
CA ILE A 366 -0.68 0.47 -29.60
C ILE A 366 0.29 0.64 -30.77
N THR A 367 -0.16 1.14 -31.92
CA THR A 367 0.68 1.40 -33.10
C THR A 367 1.63 2.60 -32.91
N GLU A 368 1.37 3.47 -31.93
CA GLU A 368 2.14 4.68 -31.68
C GLU A 368 3.20 4.50 -30.58
N ILE A 369 3.05 3.51 -29.69
CA ILE A 369 4.07 3.19 -28.66
C ILE A 369 5.47 2.99 -29.26
N PRO A 370 5.65 2.30 -30.41
CA PRO A 370 6.94 2.22 -31.09
C PRO A 370 7.54 3.57 -31.51
N LEU A 371 6.73 4.62 -31.69
CA LEU A 371 7.17 5.95 -32.14
C LEU A 371 7.79 6.79 -31.01
N ILE A 372 7.52 6.47 -29.74
CA ILE A 372 8.12 7.17 -28.58
C ILE A 372 9.65 7.14 -28.71
N LYS A 373 10.35 8.27 -28.59
CA LYS A 373 11.82 8.28 -28.72
C LYS A 373 12.48 7.38 -27.68
N ILE A 374 13.40 6.50 -28.12
CA ILE A 374 14.10 5.54 -27.24
C ILE A 374 14.81 6.24 -26.08
N SER A 375 15.46 7.37 -26.35
CA SER A 375 16.16 8.17 -25.34
C SER A 375 15.22 8.70 -24.25
N GLU A 376 14.00 9.07 -24.63
CA GLU A 376 12.99 9.57 -23.68
C GLU A 376 12.35 8.42 -22.91
N PHE A 377 11.97 7.33 -23.59
CA PHE A 377 11.41 6.14 -22.97
C PHE A 377 12.36 5.53 -21.92
N ARG A 378 13.66 5.46 -22.21
CA ARG A 378 14.67 4.94 -21.28
C ARG A 378 14.70 5.70 -19.95
N VAL A 379 14.47 7.00 -19.96
CA VAL A 379 14.48 7.85 -18.75
C VAL A 379 13.25 7.59 -17.87
N VAL A 380 12.12 7.23 -18.48
CA VAL A 380 10.82 7.15 -17.79
C VAL A 380 10.26 5.73 -17.64
N VAL A 381 10.97 4.71 -18.11
CA VAL A 381 10.49 3.32 -18.12
C VAL A 381 10.02 2.85 -16.74
N ALA A 382 10.73 3.22 -15.68
CA ALA A 382 10.33 2.90 -14.31
C ALA A 382 9.03 3.57 -13.88
N ARG A 383 8.75 4.78 -14.38
CA ARG A 383 7.49 5.48 -14.12
C ARG A 383 6.34 4.87 -14.93
N ILE A 384 6.56 4.57 -16.21
CA ILE A 384 5.58 3.83 -17.03
C ILE A 384 5.28 2.45 -16.43
N GLY A 385 6.30 1.79 -15.87
CA GLY A 385 6.18 0.53 -15.13
C GLY A 385 5.37 0.59 -13.84
N THR A 386 4.86 1.76 -13.44
CA THR A 386 3.89 1.89 -12.35
C THR A 386 2.44 1.93 -12.83
N LEU A 387 2.22 2.11 -14.14
CA LEU A 387 0.89 2.25 -14.73
C LEU A 387 0.21 0.88 -14.88
N LEU A 388 -1.09 0.82 -14.60
CA LEU A 388 -1.92 -0.38 -14.68
C LEU A 388 -2.67 -0.44 -16.02
N CYS A 389 -1.92 -0.43 -17.13
CA CYS A 389 -2.50 -0.46 -18.47
C CYS A 389 -3.09 -1.84 -18.84
N SER A 390 -3.84 -1.89 -19.94
CA SER A 390 -4.29 -3.16 -20.51
C SER A 390 -3.10 -4.02 -20.96
N THR A 391 -3.29 -5.34 -21.01
CA THR A 391 -2.24 -6.30 -21.38
C THR A 391 -1.71 -6.07 -22.80
N HIS A 392 -2.55 -5.60 -23.72
CA HIS A 392 -2.15 -5.24 -25.09
C HIS A 392 -1.19 -4.04 -25.12
N VAL A 393 -1.48 -3.01 -24.33
CA VAL A 393 -0.62 -1.82 -24.20
C VAL A 393 0.70 -2.18 -23.51
N LEU A 394 0.65 -2.98 -22.44
CA LEU A 394 1.85 -3.45 -21.74
C LEU A 394 2.75 -4.31 -22.66
N ALA A 395 2.19 -5.09 -23.58
CA ALA A 395 2.95 -5.87 -24.55
C ALA A 395 3.74 -5.00 -25.54
N GLU A 396 3.18 -3.87 -25.99
CA GLU A 396 3.92 -2.94 -26.84
C GLU A 396 4.97 -2.14 -26.05
N PHE A 397 4.68 -1.76 -24.80
CA PHE A 397 5.71 -1.19 -23.93
C PHE A 397 6.84 -2.19 -23.64
N LYS A 398 6.53 -3.48 -23.51
CA LYS A 398 7.52 -4.57 -23.41
C LYS A 398 8.40 -4.60 -24.64
N ARG A 399 7.82 -4.58 -25.85
CA ARG A 399 8.60 -4.50 -27.12
C ARG A 399 9.47 -3.24 -27.18
N LYS A 400 8.96 -2.11 -26.67
CA LYS A 400 9.75 -0.88 -26.59
C LYS A 400 10.94 -1.02 -25.63
N ALA A 401 10.71 -1.66 -24.49
CA ALA A 401 11.76 -1.98 -23.53
C ALA A 401 12.81 -2.95 -24.08
N GLU A 402 12.40 -3.93 -24.89
CA GLU A 402 13.31 -4.85 -25.58
C GLU A 402 14.27 -4.12 -26.53
N VAL A 403 13.81 -3.06 -27.22
CA VAL A 403 14.69 -2.19 -28.01
C VAL A 403 15.71 -1.44 -27.15
N VAL A 404 15.38 -1.17 -25.87
CA VAL A 404 16.23 -0.38 -24.95
C VAL A 404 17.22 -1.27 -24.18
N PHE A 405 16.76 -2.44 -23.73
CA PHE A 405 17.47 -3.32 -22.81
C PHE A 405 17.94 -4.64 -23.44
N GLY A 406 17.62 -4.88 -24.71
CA GLY A 406 17.93 -6.11 -25.42
C GLY A 406 16.88 -7.21 -25.19
N ASP A 407 17.24 -8.43 -25.59
CA ASP A 407 16.37 -9.60 -25.54
C ASP A 407 15.87 -9.87 -24.10
N PRO A 408 14.57 -10.18 -23.89
CA PRO A 408 14.04 -10.52 -22.58
C PRO A 408 14.77 -11.65 -21.83
N THR A 409 15.40 -12.60 -22.54
CA THR A 409 16.16 -13.68 -21.88
C THR A 409 17.45 -13.20 -21.23
N GLU A 410 17.96 -12.03 -21.63
CA GLU A 410 19.19 -11.42 -21.11
C GLU A 410 18.91 -10.35 -20.06
N TRP A 411 17.64 -10.09 -19.72
CA TRP A 411 17.28 -9.08 -18.73
C TRP A 411 17.76 -9.45 -17.34
N THR A 412 18.47 -8.52 -16.70
CA THR A 412 18.96 -8.69 -15.34
C THR A 412 17.85 -8.43 -14.31
N SER A 413 18.13 -8.77 -13.05
CA SER A 413 17.26 -8.45 -11.92
C SER A 413 16.92 -6.96 -11.81
N SER A 414 17.86 -6.06 -12.14
CA SER A 414 17.61 -4.61 -12.08
C SER A 414 16.67 -4.14 -13.18
N VAL A 415 16.83 -4.66 -14.41
CA VAL A 415 15.95 -4.35 -15.53
C VAL A 415 14.52 -4.80 -15.23
N LEU A 416 14.32 -6.03 -14.73
CA LEU A 416 12.99 -6.51 -14.36
C LEU A 416 12.31 -5.66 -13.26
N GLN A 417 13.09 -5.19 -12.28
CA GLN A 417 12.57 -4.27 -11.26
C GLN A 417 12.19 -2.90 -11.83
N GLU A 418 13.00 -2.36 -12.76
CA GLU A 418 12.71 -1.11 -13.46
C GLU A 418 11.49 -1.22 -14.36
N LEU A 419 11.24 -2.37 -15.01
CA LEU A 419 10.08 -2.52 -15.89
C LEU A 419 8.74 -2.49 -15.16
N GLY A 420 8.69 -2.94 -13.89
CA GLY A 420 7.45 -3.02 -13.13
C GLY A 420 6.35 -3.76 -13.88
N THR A 421 5.17 -3.13 -14.01
CA THR A 421 4.00 -3.69 -14.71
C THR A 421 4.24 -3.99 -16.18
N ILE A 422 5.21 -3.34 -16.85
CA ILE A 422 5.57 -3.63 -18.26
C ILE A 422 5.97 -5.10 -18.43
N ALA A 423 6.57 -5.72 -17.40
CA ALA A 423 6.93 -7.13 -17.42
C ALA A 423 5.72 -8.07 -17.60
N ALA A 424 4.50 -7.62 -17.31
CA ALA A 424 3.28 -8.38 -17.60
C ALA A 424 2.96 -8.48 -19.11
N GLY A 425 3.66 -7.72 -19.96
CA GLY A 425 3.61 -7.81 -21.43
C GLY A 425 4.48 -8.91 -22.03
N LEU A 426 5.21 -9.69 -21.21
CA LEU A 426 5.99 -10.83 -21.67
C LEU A 426 5.09 -11.91 -22.27
N THR A 427 5.54 -12.50 -23.37
CA THR A 427 4.86 -13.62 -24.02
C THR A 427 5.07 -14.92 -23.25
N LYS A 428 4.25 -15.94 -23.56
CA LYS A 428 4.38 -17.28 -22.99
C LYS A 428 5.77 -17.90 -23.20
N ALA A 429 6.37 -17.66 -24.37
CA ALA A 429 7.68 -18.22 -24.71
C ALA A 429 8.79 -17.54 -23.91
N GLU A 430 8.79 -16.20 -23.87
CA GLU A 430 9.77 -15.43 -23.09
C GLU A 430 9.68 -15.76 -21.60
N LEU A 431 8.46 -15.80 -21.03
CA LEU A 431 8.27 -16.08 -19.61
C LEU A 431 8.78 -17.49 -19.21
N ARG A 432 8.65 -18.49 -20.09
CA ARG A 432 9.19 -19.84 -19.87
C ARG A 432 10.71 -19.89 -19.94
N MET A 433 11.34 -19.03 -20.74
CA MET A 433 12.79 -19.00 -20.93
C MET A 433 13.51 -18.22 -19.83
N LEU A 434 12.81 -17.34 -19.10
CA LEU A 434 13.40 -16.60 -17.99
C LEU A 434 13.95 -17.52 -16.91
N ASP A 435 15.16 -17.23 -16.43
CA ASP A 435 15.76 -17.95 -15.32
C ASP A 435 14.86 -17.84 -14.07
N LYS A 436 14.69 -18.95 -13.35
CA LYS A 436 13.97 -19.00 -12.08
C LYS A 436 14.55 -18.02 -11.04
N ASP A 437 15.84 -17.70 -11.12
CA ASP A 437 16.52 -16.78 -10.21
C ASP A 437 16.05 -15.32 -10.40
N LEU A 438 15.39 -15.01 -11.52
CA LEU A 438 14.79 -13.70 -11.80
C LEU A 438 13.38 -13.52 -11.21
N MET A 439 12.70 -14.61 -10.84
CA MET A 439 11.31 -14.59 -10.35
C MET A 439 11.07 -13.70 -9.11
N PRO A 440 12.00 -13.58 -8.14
CA PRO A 440 11.86 -12.64 -7.03
C PRO A 440 11.88 -11.16 -7.42
N TYR A 441 12.37 -10.83 -8.62
CA TYR A 441 12.63 -9.45 -9.04
C TYR A 441 11.50 -8.84 -9.88
N PHE A 442 10.46 -9.62 -10.20
CA PHE A 442 9.19 -9.05 -10.64
C PHE A 442 8.59 -8.18 -9.53
N GLN A 443 7.92 -7.10 -9.90
CA GLN A 443 7.11 -6.36 -8.95
C GLN A 443 5.78 -7.09 -8.68
N PRO A 444 5.22 -6.99 -7.46
CA PRO A 444 3.92 -7.59 -7.13
C PRO A 444 2.78 -7.16 -8.05
N SER A 445 2.79 -5.89 -8.46
CA SER A 445 1.86 -5.33 -9.44
C SER A 445 1.96 -6.03 -10.79
N ALA A 446 3.18 -6.32 -11.27
CA ALA A 446 3.42 -7.06 -12.51
C ALA A 446 2.87 -8.49 -12.44
N ILE A 447 3.09 -9.17 -11.30
CA ILE A 447 2.52 -10.51 -11.08
C ILE A 447 1.00 -10.47 -11.15
N LYS A 448 0.35 -9.47 -10.53
CA LYS A 448 -1.09 -9.29 -10.59
C LYS A 448 -1.60 -9.01 -12.00
N CYS A 449 -0.84 -8.27 -12.81
CA CYS A 449 -1.18 -7.89 -14.18
C CYS A 449 -0.95 -8.99 -15.23
N LEU A 450 -0.14 -10.02 -14.95
CA LEU A 450 0.07 -11.14 -15.88
C LEU A 450 -1.27 -11.87 -16.16
N PRO A 451 -1.67 -12.06 -17.43
CA PRO A 451 -2.84 -12.87 -17.76
C PRO A 451 -2.73 -14.28 -17.18
N ASP A 452 -3.82 -14.84 -16.67
CA ASP A 452 -3.86 -16.21 -16.10
C ASP A 452 -3.41 -17.27 -17.12
N GLU A 453 -3.73 -17.07 -18.40
CA GLU A 453 -3.28 -17.90 -19.52
C GLU A 453 -1.76 -17.85 -19.79
N ILE A 454 -1.08 -16.78 -19.38
CA ILE A 454 0.37 -16.62 -19.51
C ILE A 454 1.04 -17.08 -18.21
N PHE A 455 0.52 -16.68 -17.06
CA PHE A 455 1.05 -17.03 -15.74
C PHE A 455 1.13 -18.56 -15.53
N LYS A 456 0.13 -19.31 -16.00
CA LYS A 456 0.11 -20.78 -15.89
C LYS A 456 1.27 -21.47 -16.61
N GLU A 457 1.96 -20.76 -17.51
CA GLU A 457 3.06 -21.30 -18.31
C GLU A 457 4.39 -21.32 -17.55
N LEU A 458 4.48 -20.64 -16.40
CA LEU A 458 5.63 -20.70 -15.51
C LEU A 458 5.86 -22.12 -15.01
N SER A 459 7.10 -22.58 -15.00
CA SER A 459 7.43 -23.90 -14.47
C SER A 459 7.18 -23.99 -12.96
N ALA A 460 7.10 -25.22 -12.44
CA ALA A 460 7.01 -25.44 -11.00
C ALA A 460 8.23 -24.86 -10.26
N GLU A 461 9.43 -24.89 -10.86
CA GLU A 461 10.63 -24.27 -10.28
C GLU A 461 10.55 -22.75 -10.28
N GLN A 462 10.08 -22.13 -11.37
CA GLN A 462 9.92 -20.68 -11.45
C GLN A 462 8.91 -20.18 -10.40
N ILE A 463 7.76 -20.86 -10.27
CA ILE A 463 6.75 -20.52 -9.26
C ILE A 463 7.31 -20.66 -7.83
N ALA A 464 8.09 -21.71 -7.56
CA ALA A 464 8.73 -21.89 -6.25
C ALA A 464 9.75 -20.77 -5.93
N SER A 465 10.36 -20.18 -6.96
CA SER A 465 11.31 -19.08 -6.85
C SER A 465 10.70 -17.69 -6.79
N LEU A 466 9.37 -17.50 -6.92
CA LEU A 466 8.73 -16.17 -6.87
C LEU A 466 9.09 -15.39 -5.59
N GLY A 467 9.35 -16.09 -4.48
CA GLY A 467 9.45 -15.47 -3.17
C GLY A 467 8.08 -15.12 -2.58
N PRO A 468 8.01 -14.84 -1.28
CA PRO A 468 6.75 -14.75 -0.54
C PRO A 468 5.88 -13.58 -1.00
N GLU A 469 6.49 -12.48 -1.42
CA GLU A 469 5.78 -11.26 -1.81
C GLU A 469 5.09 -11.39 -3.17
N ASN A 470 5.83 -11.81 -4.20
CA ASN A 470 5.24 -12.09 -5.51
C ASN A 470 4.27 -13.27 -5.46
N ALA A 471 4.54 -14.30 -4.67
CA ALA A 471 3.61 -15.42 -4.50
C ALA A 471 2.28 -14.99 -3.87
N ALA A 472 2.29 -14.01 -2.95
CA ALA A 472 1.09 -13.47 -2.36
C ALA A 472 0.29 -12.58 -3.33
N ALA A 473 0.97 -11.93 -4.28
CA ALA A 473 0.35 -11.13 -5.32
C ALA A 473 -0.40 -11.97 -6.38
N VAL A 474 -0.18 -13.29 -6.45
CA VAL A 474 -0.84 -14.19 -7.39
C VAL A 474 -2.35 -14.20 -7.16
N THR A 475 -3.10 -13.78 -8.18
CA THR A 475 -4.55 -13.61 -8.14
C THR A 475 -5.29 -14.94 -8.07
N HIS A 476 -6.54 -14.90 -7.60
CA HIS A 476 -7.41 -16.08 -7.59
C HIS A 476 -7.64 -16.65 -9.01
N ALA A 477 -7.73 -15.80 -10.04
CA ALA A 477 -7.87 -16.25 -11.42
C ALA A 477 -6.64 -17.06 -11.89
N GLN A 478 -5.43 -16.55 -11.64
CA GLN A 478 -4.18 -17.26 -11.94
C GLN A 478 -4.08 -18.59 -11.19
N ARG A 479 -4.38 -18.62 -9.89
CA ARG A 479 -4.33 -19.85 -9.07
C ARG A 479 -5.22 -20.96 -9.63
N ARG A 480 -6.39 -20.63 -10.17
CA ARG A 480 -7.32 -21.61 -10.77
C ARG A 480 -6.79 -22.28 -12.04
N ARG A 481 -5.79 -21.70 -12.71
CA ARG A 481 -5.18 -22.25 -13.93
C ARG A 481 -3.97 -23.14 -13.67
N LEU A 482 -3.45 -23.18 -12.43
CA LEU A 482 -2.24 -23.92 -12.08
C LEU A 482 -2.52 -25.41 -11.89
N SER A 483 -1.54 -26.23 -12.28
CA SER A 483 -1.52 -27.66 -11.97
C SER A 483 -1.30 -27.93 -10.46
N PRO A 484 -1.60 -29.14 -9.96
CA PRO A 484 -1.33 -29.49 -8.57
C PRO A 484 0.13 -29.28 -8.14
N LEU A 485 1.09 -29.58 -9.03
CA LEU A 485 2.51 -29.37 -8.75
C LEU A 485 2.85 -27.88 -8.64
N GLN A 486 2.34 -27.05 -9.55
CA GLN A 486 2.52 -25.60 -9.50
C GLN A 486 1.86 -24.97 -8.27
N LEU A 487 0.69 -25.46 -7.84
CA LEU A 487 0.05 -25.03 -6.59
C LEU A 487 0.89 -25.37 -5.37
N GLN A 488 1.53 -26.56 -5.36
CA GLN A 488 2.47 -26.93 -4.31
C GLN A 488 3.70 -26.01 -4.29
N SER A 489 4.27 -25.71 -5.47
CA SER A 489 5.37 -24.74 -5.61
C SER A 489 4.97 -23.35 -5.14
N LEU A 490 3.75 -22.91 -5.45
CA LEU A 490 3.24 -21.61 -5.00
C LEU A 490 3.16 -21.58 -3.47
N GLN A 491 2.69 -22.66 -2.85
CA GLN A 491 2.70 -22.78 -1.39
C GLN A 491 4.13 -22.73 -0.82
N GLN A 492 5.11 -23.37 -1.48
CA GLN A 492 6.51 -23.31 -1.06
C GLN A 492 7.08 -21.88 -1.13
N ALA A 493 6.73 -21.12 -2.17
CA ALA A 493 7.12 -19.72 -2.33
C ALA A 493 6.50 -18.83 -1.25
N LEU A 494 5.19 -18.99 -0.97
CA LEU A 494 4.48 -18.34 0.13
C LEU A 494 5.12 -18.64 1.50
N ASP A 495 5.55 -19.90 1.69
CA ASP A 495 6.22 -20.33 2.91
C ASP A 495 7.62 -19.72 3.08
N GLY A 496 8.26 -19.27 2.00
CA GLY A 496 9.59 -18.64 1.98
C GLY A 496 10.77 -19.63 1.95
N ALA A 497 10.55 -20.88 1.53
CA ALA A 497 11.58 -21.91 1.59
C ALA A 497 12.56 -21.83 0.40
N LYS A 498 13.76 -21.26 0.60
CA LYS A 498 14.89 -21.58 -0.29
C LYS A 498 15.25 -23.06 -0.10
N THR A 499 15.12 -23.86 -1.15
CA THR A 499 15.74 -25.19 -1.22
C THR A 499 17.25 -25.03 -1.22
N HIS A 500 17.86 -24.92 -0.04
CA HIS A 500 19.22 -25.43 0.10
C HIS A 500 19.13 -26.95 0.03
N SER A 501 19.74 -27.51 -1.00
CA SER A 501 19.96 -28.93 -1.22
C SER A 501 20.75 -29.54 -0.05
N TRP A 502 20.04 -29.94 0.99
CA TRP A 502 20.55 -30.89 2.00
C TRP A 502 20.05 -32.29 1.66
N GLN A 503 20.33 -32.74 0.44
CA GLN A 503 20.15 -34.13 0.00
C GLN A 503 21.33 -34.50 -0.88
N ASP A 504 22.49 -34.60 -0.24
CA ASP A 504 23.63 -35.43 -0.66
C ASP A 504 24.52 -35.62 0.59
N ALA A 505 24.00 -36.35 1.56
CA ALA A 505 24.83 -37.03 2.54
C ALA A 505 24.59 -38.53 2.34
N PRO A 506 25.57 -39.28 1.81
CA PRO A 506 25.42 -40.71 1.62
C PRO A 506 25.18 -41.36 2.98
N ALA A 507 24.30 -42.36 3.01
CA ALA A 507 24.08 -43.21 4.17
C ALA A 507 25.40 -43.88 4.57
N SER A 508 26.14 -43.28 5.50
CA SER A 508 27.31 -43.92 6.10
C SER A 508 26.83 -44.98 7.07
N ALA A 509 27.04 -46.22 6.65
CA ALA A 509 26.90 -47.45 7.39
C ALA A 509 27.47 -47.34 8.82
N GLY A 510 26.68 -47.80 9.79
CA GLY A 510 27.14 -47.94 11.17
C GLY A 510 28.22 -49.01 11.29
N PRO A 511 29.21 -48.88 12.21
CA PRO A 511 30.08 -49.98 12.54
C PRO A 511 29.69 -50.60 13.89
N THR A 512 29.45 -51.90 13.81
CA THR A 512 29.38 -52.88 14.89
C THR A 512 30.53 -52.72 15.87
N ARG A 513 30.23 -52.88 17.16
CA ARG A 513 31.18 -52.85 18.26
C ARG A 513 32.28 -53.92 18.14
N THR A 514 33.42 -53.54 18.72
CA THR A 514 34.32 -54.29 19.62
C THR A 514 35.74 -54.69 19.15
N SER A 515 36.67 -54.21 20.00
CA SER A 515 37.98 -54.72 20.42
C SER A 515 39.25 -54.45 19.57
N SER A 516 40.05 -53.49 20.09
CA SER A 516 41.49 -53.57 20.45
C SER A 516 42.47 -54.18 19.42
N SER A 517 43.65 -53.62 19.09
CA SER A 517 44.59 -52.87 19.93
C SER A 517 45.70 -52.16 19.11
N ARG A 518 46.28 -51.12 19.74
CA ARG A 518 47.67 -50.63 19.68
C ARG A 518 48.29 -50.10 18.35
N SER A 519 48.33 -48.77 18.34
CA SER A 519 49.55 -47.93 18.37
C SER A 519 50.11 -47.31 17.07
N PRO A 520 50.73 -46.11 17.18
CA PRO A 520 50.81 -45.12 16.09
C PRO A 520 52.26 -44.67 15.75
N ALA A 521 52.41 -43.85 14.70
CA ALA A 521 53.28 -42.65 14.60
C ALA A 521 53.74 -42.41 13.14
N GLY A 522 53.65 -41.17 12.66
CA GLY A 522 54.24 -40.80 11.36
C GLY A 522 53.83 -39.44 10.77
N ALA A 523 54.25 -38.35 11.44
CA ALA A 523 54.71 -37.06 10.91
C ALA A 523 53.91 -36.21 9.87
N LEU A 524 53.69 -34.96 10.30
CA LEU A 524 53.39 -33.74 9.55
C LEU A 524 54.46 -33.39 8.50
N GLN A 525 54.05 -32.69 7.43
CA GLN A 525 54.73 -31.46 6.99
C GLN A 525 53.78 -30.54 6.22
N SER A 526 53.73 -29.29 6.67
CA SER A 526 53.06 -28.14 6.05
C SER A 526 53.87 -27.58 4.89
N TRP A 527 53.35 -26.54 4.23
CA TRP A 527 53.94 -25.32 3.60
C TRP A 527 52.82 -24.80 2.67
N GLY A 528 52.48 -23.54 2.51
CA GLY A 528 52.96 -22.24 2.97
C GLY A 528 52.14 -21.19 2.19
N LEU A 529 51.74 -20.12 2.88
CA LEU A 529 50.88 -19.03 2.40
C LEU A 529 51.45 -18.24 1.21
N TRP A 530 50.58 -17.67 0.38
CA TRP A 530 50.78 -16.34 -0.20
C TRP A 530 49.50 -15.49 -0.11
N LEU A 531 49.72 -14.24 0.30
CA LEU A 531 48.80 -13.20 0.76
C LEU A 531 48.70 -12.06 -0.26
N GLY A 532 47.58 -11.35 -0.24
CA GLY A 532 47.45 -9.92 -0.59
C GLY A 532 46.90 -9.65 -2.00
N CYS A 533 46.00 -8.69 -2.25
CA CYS A 533 45.37 -7.65 -1.42
C CYS A 533 44.16 -7.06 -2.20
N PRO A 534 43.13 -6.49 -1.53
CA PRO A 534 41.92 -5.93 -2.14
C PRO A 534 41.90 -4.38 -2.14
N LEU A 535 41.01 -3.75 -2.92
CA LEU A 535 40.29 -2.48 -2.59
C LEU A 535 39.58 -1.89 -3.83
N LEU A 536 38.29 -1.56 -3.70
CA LEU A 536 37.73 -0.20 -3.86
C LEU A 536 36.20 -0.25 -3.75
N VAL A 537 35.67 0.32 -2.66
CA VAL A 537 34.27 0.72 -2.47
C VAL A 537 34.29 2.23 -2.36
N LEU A 538 33.46 2.90 -3.15
CA LEU A 538 33.26 4.35 -3.12
C LEU A 538 31.78 4.64 -2.87
N MET A 539 31.54 5.42 -1.81
CA MET A 539 30.27 6.03 -1.40
C MET A 539 30.30 7.51 -1.79
N ALA A 540 29.21 8.05 -2.35
CA ALA A 540 28.81 9.47 -2.27
C ALA A 540 27.35 9.57 -2.79
N LYS A 541 26.34 9.88 -1.98
CA LYS A 541 25.90 11.20 -1.44
C LYS A 541 25.24 12.14 -2.46
N LEU A 542 23.92 12.31 -2.23
CA LEU A 542 23.15 13.57 -2.09
C LEU A 542 22.90 14.51 -3.29
N LEU A 543 21.66 15.02 -3.29
CA LEU A 543 21.13 16.29 -3.82
C LEU A 543 20.71 16.29 -5.31
N TRP A 544 19.40 16.16 -5.59
CA TRP A 544 18.45 17.26 -5.86
C TRP A 544 17.01 16.75 -5.70
#